data_AF-A0A1I5NP18-F1
#
_entry.id   AF-A0A1I5NP18-F1
#
_cell.length_a   1.000
_cell.length_b   1.000
_cell.length_c   1.000
_cell.angle_alpha   90.00
_cell.angle_beta   90.00
_cell.angle_gamma   90.00
#
_symmetry.space_group_name_H-M   'P 1'
#
loop_
_entity.id
_entity.type
_entity.pdbx_description
1 polymer ?
#
loop_
_entity_poly.entity_id
_entity_poly.type
_entity_poly.pdbx_seq_one_letter_code
_entity_poly.pdbx_strand_id
1 'polypeptide(L)'
;MASPGLRLLGGGLLTLLLGYLLLCAFSRRRFWTIRSHEVYLPSLGMGLLQVALGASNWALMALLLDILLPARLGYPAVLGALLVSAFAGVITHIPAGLGVLEVVFIALLQQQASIGMLLAGLIVYRVIYYLLPLVLAGLGYALLEMRAKRMRRSNRRKQAALDRP
;
A
#
# COMPACT_ATOMS: atom_id res chain seq x y z
N MET A 1 -9.62 -20.77 16.66
CA MET A 1 -9.37 -21.69 15.54
C MET A 1 -9.85 -21.01 14.26
N ALA A 2 -9.00 -20.82 13.25
CA ALA A 2 -9.41 -20.14 12.00
C ALA A 2 -10.57 -20.91 11.35
N SER A 3 -11.62 -20.18 10.92
CA SER A 3 -12.79 -20.78 10.29
C SER A 3 -12.39 -21.51 8.99
N PRO A 4 -13.10 -22.60 8.62
CA PRO A 4 -12.80 -23.35 7.39
C PRO A 4 -12.76 -22.46 6.15
N GLY A 5 -13.63 -21.44 6.08
CA GLY A 5 -13.67 -20.47 4.99
C GLY A 5 -12.39 -19.65 4.86
N LEU A 6 -11.79 -19.21 5.98
CA LEU A 6 -10.55 -18.43 5.94
C LEU A 6 -9.36 -19.28 5.47
N ARG A 7 -9.35 -20.57 5.83
CA ARG A 7 -8.32 -21.52 5.37
C ARG A 7 -8.43 -21.79 3.86
N LEU A 8 -9.65 -21.97 3.36
CA LEU A 8 -9.91 -22.16 1.93
C LEU A 8 -9.51 -20.92 1.12
N LEU A 9 -9.87 -19.73 1.60
CA LEU A 9 -9.49 -18.46 0.99
C LEU A 9 -7.97 -18.29 0.96
N GLY A 10 -7.29 -18.51 2.09
CA GLY A 10 -5.83 -18.48 2.17
C GLY A 10 -5.17 -19.48 1.21
N GLY A 11 -5.69 -20.70 1.15
CA GLY A 11 -5.22 -21.73 0.21
C GLY A 11 -5.37 -21.28 -1.25
N GLY A 12 -6.54 -20.78 -1.64
CA GLY A 12 -6.78 -20.30 -3.00
C GLY A 12 -5.86 -19.14 -3.41
N LEU A 13 -5.57 -18.22 -2.50
CA LEU A 13 -4.64 -17.11 -2.74
C LEU A 13 -3.20 -17.58 -2.89
N LEU A 14 -2.78 -18.55 -2.09
CA LEU A 14 -1.45 -19.17 -2.23
C LEU A 14 -1.32 -19.93 -3.55
N THR A 15 -2.36 -20.67 -3.97
CA THR A 15 -2.39 -21.33 -5.27
C THR A 15 -2.28 -20.31 -6.41
N LEU A 16 -2.99 -19.19 -6.32
CA LEU A 16 -2.93 -18.12 -7.32
C LEU A 16 -1.54 -17.47 -7.37
N LEU A 17 -0.93 -17.21 -6.21
CA LEU A 17 0.44 -16.69 -6.11
C LEU A 17 1.46 -17.65 -6.74
N LEU A 18 1.37 -18.95 -6.41
CA LEU A 18 2.24 -19.97 -6.98
C LEU A 18 2.01 -20.09 -8.49
N GLY A 19 0.77 -20.06 -8.95
CA GLY A 19 0.43 -20.02 -10.38
C GLY A 19 1.08 -18.84 -11.11
N TYR A 20 1.03 -17.64 -10.51
CA TYR A 20 1.71 -16.45 -11.05
C TYR A 20 3.22 -16.62 -11.13
N LEU A 21 3.87 -17.10 -10.05
CA LEU A 21 5.31 -17.32 -10.04
C LEU A 21 5.74 -18.42 -11.03
N LEU A 22 4.95 -19.49 -11.16
CA LEU A 22 5.18 -20.54 -12.15
C LEU A 22 5.01 -20.00 -13.58
N LEU A 23 3.99 -19.18 -13.85
CA LEU A 23 3.84 -18.49 -15.14
C LEU A 23 5.05 -17.59 -15.44
N CYS A 24 5.55 -16.82 -14.46
CA CYS A 24 6.75 -16.02 -14.60
C CYS A 24 8.03 -16.86 -14.79
N ALA A 25 8.10 -18.06 -14.21
CA ALA A 25 9.25 -18.95 -14.32
C ALA A 25 9.28 -19.71 -15.66
N PHE A 26 8.13 -20.20 -16.12
CA PHE A 26 8.02 -21.08 -17.29
C PHE A 26 7.71 -20.33 -18.60
N SER A 27 7.30 -19.06 -18.54
CA SER A 27 7.03 -18.29 -19.76
C SER A 27 8.34 -17.94 -20.50
N ARG A 28 8.62 -18.70 -21.57
CA ARG A 28 9.74 -18.46 -22.50
C ARG A 28 9.53 -17.23 -23.41
N ARG A 29 8.29 -16.74 -23.56
CA ARG A 29 7.96 -15.54 -24.35
C ARG A 29 7.44 -14.45 -23.41
N ARG A 30 8.16 -13.33 -23.32
CA ARG A 30 7.86 -12.21 -22.40
C ARG A 30 6.81 -11.24 -22.95
N PHE A 31 6.22 -11.57 -24.09
CA PHE A 31 5.24 -10.76 -24.82
C PHE A 31 4.02 -11.65 -25.09
N TRP A 32 2.92 -11.34 -24.41
CA TRP A 32 1.60 -11.92 -24.70
C TRP A 32 0.69 -10.79 -25.16
N THR A 33 0.26 -10.84 -26.42
CA THR A 33 -0.76 -9.94 -26.97
C THR A 33 -2.13 -10.55 -26.72
N ILE A 34 -2.84 -10.06 -25.70
CA ILE A 34 -4.25 -10.39 -25.48
C ILE A 34 -5.08 -9.19 -25.91
N ARG A 35 -5.94 -9.38 -26.93
CA ARG A 35 -6.89 -8.37 -27.44
C ARG A 35 -6.28 -6.97 -27.60
N SER A 36 -5.14 -6.90 -28.30
CA SER A 36 -4.42 -5.66 -28.62
C SER A 36 -3.76 -4.94 -27.43
N HIS A 37 -3.71 -5.55 -26.24
CA HIS A 37 -2.89 -5.06 -25.12
C HIS A 37 -1.65 -5.95 -24.99
N GLU A 38 -0.47 -5.31 -25.02
CA GLU A 38 0.80 -5.98 -24.76
C GLU A 38 0.96 -6.21 -23.26
N VAL A 39 0.73 -7.45 -22.83
CA VAL A 39 0.96 -7.85 -21.44
C VAL A 39 2.40 -8.34 -21.33
N TYR A 40 3.23 -7.51 -20.68
CA TYR A 40 4.61 -7.85 -20.36
C TYR A 40 4.63 -8.74 -19.12
N LEU A 41 5.01 -10.01 -19.29
CA LEU A 41 5.26 -10.87 -18.14
C LEU A 41 6.61 -10.48 -17.51
N PRO A 42 6.64 -10.04 -16.24
CA PRO A 42 7.87 -9.70 -15.56
C PRO A 42 8.77 -10.95 -15.46
N SER A 43 10.08 -10.75 -15.47
CA SER A 43 11.02 -11.84 -15.20
C SER A 43 10.76 -12.43 -13.83
N LEU A 44 11.09 -13.71 -13.62
CA LEU A 44 10.93 -14.37 -12.33
C LEU A 44 11.56 -13.55 -11.17
N GLY A 45 12.73 -12.94 -11.39
CA GLY A 45 13.36 -12.07 -10.39
C GLY A 45 12.52 -10.84 -10.04
N MET A 46 11.88 -10.20 -11.03
CA MET A 46 10.99 -9.06 -10.80
C MET A 46 9.68 -9.50 -10.12
N GLY A 47 9.14 -10.67 -10.48
CA GLY A 47 7.98 -11.27 -9.82
C GLY A 47 8.25 -11.58 -8.35
N LEU A 48 9.40 -12.18 -8.04
CA LEU A 48 9.84 -12.42 -6.66
C LEU A 48 10.04 -11.11 -5.89
N LEU A 49 10.64 -10.10 -6.51
CA LEU A 49 10.79 -8.78 -5.89
C LEU A 49 9.44 -8.15 -5.57
N GLN A 50 8.45 -8.25 -6.47
CA GLN A 50 7.10 -7.75 -6.24
C GLN A 50 6.43 -8.45 -5.05
N VAL A 51 6.57 -9.78 -4.95
CA VAL A 51 6.04 -10.55 -3.82
C VAL A 51 6.73 -10.16 -2.51
N ALA A 52 8.06 -10.06 -2.52
CA ALA A 52 8.84 -9.68 -1.35
C ALA A 52 8.51 -8.27 -0.87
N LEU A 53 8.47 -7.28 -1.78
CA LEU A 53 8.11 -5.91 -1.46
C LEU A 53 6.67 -5.79 -0.98
N GLY A 54 5.72 -6.49 -1.63
CA GLY A 54 4.32 -6.52 -1.21
C GLY A 54 4.14 -7.12 0.18
N ALA A 55 4.75 -8.29 0.43
CA ALA A 55 4.72 -8.94 1.74
C ALA A 55 5.35 -8.07 2.82
N SER A 56 6.50 -7.45 2.51
CA SER A 56 7.19 -6.54 3.44
C SER A 56 6.33 -5.31 3.74
N ASN A 57 5.67 -4.73 2.74
CA ASN A 57 4.78 -3.61 2.94
C ASN A 57 3.63 -3.95 3.89
N TRP A 58 2.93 -5.07 3.66
CA TRP A 58 1.86 -5.51 4.57
C TRP A 58 2.37 -5.84 5.97
N ALA A 59 3.54 -6.47 6.08
CA ALA A 59 4.17 -6.78 7.36
C ALA A 59 4.55 -5.51 8.15
N LEU A 60 5.07 -4.48 7.47
CA LEU A 60 5.41 -3.18 8.06
C LEU A 60 4.16 -2.39 8.46
N MET A 61 3.09 -2.43 7.65
CA MET A 61 1.80 -1.83 8.01
C MET A 61 1.23 -2.47 9.28
N ALA A 62 1.27 -3.80 9.36
CA ALA A 62 0.84 -4.53 10.55
C ALA A 62 1.72 -4.21 11.77
N LEU A 63 3.04 -4.07 11.58
CA LEU A 63 3.96 -3.71 12.65
C LEU A 63 3.67 -2.31 13.20
N LEU A 64 3.44 -1.34 12.31
CA LEU A 64 3.05 0.00 12.70
C LEU A 64 1.74 -0.02 13.50
N LEU A 65 0.75 -0.78 13.05
CA LEU A 65 -0.52 -0.94 13.77
C LEU A 65 -0.34 -1.63 15.12
N ASP A 66 0.51 -2.66 15.22
CA ASP A 66 0.80 -3.36 16.47
C ASP A 66 1.48 -2.44 17.50
N ILE A 67 2.35 -1.54 17.05
CA ILE A 67 2.97 -0.50 17.89
C ILE A 67 1.93 0.54 18.36
N LEU A 68 0.97 0.90 17.51
CA LEU A 68 -0.04 1.93 17.80
C LEU A 68 -1.22 1.41 18.63
N LEU A 69 -1.51 0.11 18.53
CA LEU A 69 -2.59 -0.55 19.25
C LEU A 69 -2.12 -1.06 20.62
N PRO A 70 -3.04 -1.41 21.53
CA PRO A 70 -2.67 -1.93 22.84
C PRO A 70 -1.82 -3.22 22.74
N ALA A 71 -0.71 -3.28 23.49
CA ALA A 71 0.29 -4.36 23.46
C ALA A 71 -0.25 -5.79 23.69
N ARG A 72 -1.49 -5.94 24.15
CA ARG A 72 -2.14 -7.24 24.42
C ARG A 72 -2.74 -7.93 23.20
N LEU A 73 -2.83 -7.27 22.04
CA LEU A 73 -3.40 -7.87 20.82
C LEU A 73 -2.43 -8.86 20.16
N GLY A 74 -1.14 -8.50 20.14
CA GLY A 74 -0.08 -9.28 19.52
C GLY A 74 -0.05 -9.21 18.00
N TYR A 75 1.17 -9.16 17.45
CA TYR A 75 1.43 -8.99 16.01
C TYR A 75 0.62 -9.92 15.08
N PRO A 76 0.50 -11.24 15.33
CA PRO A 76 -0.25 -12.12 14.42
C PRO A 76 -1.74 -11.80 14.34
N ALA A 77 -2.36 -11.32 15.43
CA ALA A 77 -3.77 -10.94 15.44
C ALA A 77 -4.00 -9.65 14.64
N VAL A 78 -3.10 -8.68 14.81
CA VAL A 78 -3.11 -7.41 14.06
C VAL A 78 -2.88 -7.65 12.57
N LEU A 79 -1.87 -8.45 12.21
CA LEU A 79 -1.60 -8.83 10.82
C LEU A 79 -2.78 -9.58 10.21
N GLY A 80 -3.37 -10.54 10.94
CA GLY A 80 -4.55 -11.28 10.50
C GLY A 80 -5.75 -10.36 10.23
N ALA A 81 -6.05 -9.45 11.16
CA ALA A 81 -7.12 -8.48 10.99
C ALA A 81 -6.88 -7.53 9.81
N LEU A 82 -5.64 -7.09 9.62
CA LEU A 82 -5.25 -6.25 8.48
C LEU A 82 -5.44 -6.97 7.14
N LEU A 83 -5.02 -8.24 7.04
CA LEU A 83 -5.17 -9.02 5.81
C LEU A 83 -6.64 -9.31 5.51
N VAL A 84 -7.45 -9.66 6.51
CA VAL A 84 -8.90 -9.83 6.35
C VAL A 84 -9.55 -8.52 5.90
N SER A 85 -9.14 -7.39 6.48
CA SER A 85 -9.62 -6.07 6.07
C SER A 85 -9.24 -5.75 4.62
N ALA A 86 -8.05 -6.13 4.16
CA ALA A 86 -7.64 -5.90 2.78
C ALA A 86 -8.57 -6.65 1.80
N PHE A 87 -8.87 -7.91 2.08
CA PHE A 87 -9.81 -8.70 1.27
C PHE A 87 -11.22 -8.13 1.29
N ALA A 88 -11.73 -7.77 2.48
CA ALA A 88 -13.03 -7.12 2.60
C ALA A 88 -13.07 -5.79 1.80
N GLY A 89 -11.99 -5.01 1.85
CA GLY A 89 -11.85 -3.75 1.11
C GLY A 89 -11.94 -3.96 -0.40
N VAL A 90 -11.27 -5.00 -0.93
CA VAL A 90 -11.35 -5.38 -2.35
C VAL A 90 -12.78 -5.70 -2.76
N ILE A 91 -13.53 -6.43 -1.94
CA ILE A 91 -14.93 -6.81 -2.23
C ILE A 91 -15.84 -5.58 -2.23
N THR A 92 -15.66 -4.69 -1.26
CA THR A 92 -16.55 -3.52 -1.10
C THR A 92 -16.28 -2.39 -2.08
N HIS A 93 -15.13 -2.39 -2.78
CA HIS A 93 -14.70 -1.32 -3.69
C HIS A 93 -14.74 0.10 -3.08
N ILE A 94 -14.63 0.23 -1.76
CA ILE A 94 -14.67 1.53 -1.09
C ILE A 94 -13.30 2.21 -1.24
N PRO A 95 -13.25 3.44 -1.80
CA PRO A 95 -11.99 4.17 -1.96
C PRO A 95 -11.32 4.41 -0.59
N ALA A 96 -10.01 4.20 -0.53
CA ALA A 96 -9.17 4.27 0.67
C ALA A 96 -9.55 3.30 1.82
N GLY A 97 -10.47 2.35 1.59
CA GLY A 97 -10.91 1.39 2.59
C GLY A 97 -11.45 2.03 3.86
N LEU A 98 -12.07 3.21 3.73
CA LEU A 98 -12.65 3.97 4.84
C LEU A 98 -13.83 3.19 5.44
N GLY A 99 -13.79 2.94 6.75
CA GLY A 99 -14.82 2.20 7.47
C GLY A 99 -14.61 0.68 7.45
N VAL A 100 -14.11 0.10 6.35
CA VAL A 100 -13.88 -1.35 6.27
C VAL A 100 -12.83 -1.81 7.27
N LEU A 101 -11.72 -1.08 7.36
CA LEU A 101 -10.63 -1.41 8.27
C LEU A 101 -11.08 -1.31 9.72
N GLU A 102 -11.77 -0.22 10.06
CA GLU A 102 -12.34 0.02 11.38
C GLU A 102 -13.32 -1.08 11.78
N VAL A 103 -14.28 -1.40 10.89
CA VAL A 103 -15.29 -2.43 11.16
C VAL A 103 -14.66 -3.80 11.33
N VAL A 104 -13.69 -4.18 10.49
CA VAL A 104 -13.03 -5.50 10.59
C VAL A 104 -12.19 -5.60 11.87
N PHE A 105 -11.43 -4.55 12.22
CA PHE A 105 -10.65 -4.54 13.46
C PHE A 105 -11.55 -4.60 14.69
N ILE A 106 -12.65 -3.84 14.72
CA ILE A 106 -13.64 -3.92 15.80
C ILE A 106 -14.25 -5.33 15.84
N ALA A 107 -14.72 -5.87 14.71
CA ALA A 107 -15.36 -7.17 14.66
C ALA A 107 -14.45 -8.29 15.20
N LEU A 108 -13.16 -8.26 14.87
CA LEU A 108 -12.20 -9.29 15.23
C LEU A 108 -11.54 -9.10 16.60
N LEU A 109 -11.35 -7.86 17.05
CA LEU A 109 -10.51 -7.54 18.21
C LEU A 109 -11.24 -6.82 19.35
N GLN A 110 -12.54 -6.51 19.23
CA GLN A 110 -13.32 -5.85 20.29
C GLN A 110 -13.37 -6.62 21.62
N GLN A 111 -13.20 -7.95 21.58
CA GLN A 111 -13.15 -8.78 22.80
C GLN A 111 -11.84 -8.61 23.56
N GLN A 112 -10.80 -8.10 22.90
CA GLN A 112 -9.45 -7.95 23.44
C GLN A 112 -9.14 -6.46 23.75
N ALA A 113 -9.72 -5.51 23.01
CA ALA A 113 -9.53 -4.08 23.25
C ALA A 113 -10.83 -3.28 23.09
N SER A 114 -10.94 -2.17 23.82
CA SER A 114 -12.11 -1.30 23.70
C SER A 114 -12.18 -0.68 22.30
N ILE A 115 -13.39 -0.53 21.79
CA ILE A 115 -13.65 0.07 20.47
C ILE A 115 -12.97 1.45 20.34
N GLY A 116 -13.01 2.26 21.41
CA GLY A 116 -12.36 3.57 21.43
C GLY A 116 -10.85 3.50 21.24
N MET A 117 -10.14 2.54 21.86
CA MET A 117 -8.70 2.37 21.66
C MET A 117 -8.38 1.88 20.26
N LEU A 118 -9.18 0.95 19.73
CA LEU A 118 -9.01 0.47 18.36
C LEU A 118 -9.16 1.63 17.37
N LEU A 119 -10.25 2.40 17.46
CA LEU A 119 -10.48 3.56 16.60
C LEU A 119 -9.38 4.61 16.72
N ALA A 120 -8.93 4.92 17.94
CA ALA A 120 -7.83 5.88 18.15
C ALA A 120 -6.55 5.42 17.45
N GLY A 121 -6.14 4.17 17.63
CA GLY A 121 -4.95 3.61 16.97
C GLY A 121 -5.06 3.61 15.45
N LEU A 122 -6.24 3.27 14.91
CA LEU A 122 -6.50 3.29 13.47
C LEU A 122 -6.46 4.71 12.87
N ILE A 123 -6.99 5.70 13.59
CA ILE A 123 -6.93 7.10 13.17
C ILE A 123 -5.46 7.58 13.14
N VAL A 124 -4.69 7.30 14.19
CA VAL A 124 -3.25 7.67 14.24
C VAL A 124 -2.49 6.97 13.11
N TYR A 125 -2.78 5.70 12.87
CA TYR A 125 -2.23 4.96 11.73
C TYR A 125 -2.51 5.68 10.40
N ARG A 126 -3.75 6.16 10.17
CA ARG A 126 -4.09 6.91 8.96
C ARG A 126 -3.35 8.24 8.86
N VAL A 127 -3.16 8.95 9.96
CA VAL A 127 -2.39 10.20 9.98
C VAL A 127 -0.95 9.94 9.54
N ILE A 128 -0.32 8.88 10.06
CA ILE A 128 1.06 8.52 9.74
C ILE A 128 1.19 7.97 8.31
N TYR A 129 0.25 7.14 7.86
CA TYR A 129 0.38 6.43 6.60
C TYR A 129 -0.16 7.21 5.38
N TYR A 130 -1.17 8.07 5.57
CA TYR A 130 -1.77 8.84 4.47
C TYR A 130 -1.45 10.33 4.55
N LEU A 131 -1.63 10.93 5.72
CA LEU A 131 -1.58 12.39 5.86
C LEU A 131 -0.15 12.90 5.88
N LEU A 132 0.75 12.23 6.60
CA LEU A 132 2.15 12.62 6.70
C LEU A 132 2.87 12.57 5.32
N PRO A 133 2.78 11.50 4.51
CA PRO A 133 3.37 11.49 3.17
C PRO A 133 2.77 12.55 2.26
N LEU A 134 1.46 12.82 2.36
CA LEU A 134 0.80 13.85 1.58
C LEU A 134 1.34 15.25 1.89
N VAL A 135 1.50 15.57 3.18
CA VAL A 135 2.08 16.84 3.63
C VAL A 135 3.52 16.98 3.14
N LEU A 136 4.34 15.93 3.31
CA LEU A 136 5.74 15.93 2.85
C LEU A 136 5.85 16.11 1.33
N ALA A 137 5.01 15.41 0.56
CA ALA A 137 4.96 15.55 -0.89
C ALA A 137 4.52 16.95 -1.32
N GLY A 138 3.48 17.51 -0.66
CA GLY A 138 2.99 18.86 -0.93
C GLY A 138 4.04 19.93 -0.65
N LEU A 139 4.76 19.82 0.48
CA LEU A 139 5.86 20.72 0.81
C LEU A 139 7.02 20.59 -0.18
N GLY A 140 7.40 19.36 -0.54
CA GLY A 140 8.44 19.10 -1.53
C GLY A 140 8.10 19.71 -2.89
N TYR A 141 6.86 19.55 -3.34
CA TYR A 141 6.35 20.14 -4.58
C TYR A 141 6.38 21.67 -4.52
N ALA A 142 5.88 22.28 -3.45
CA ALA A 142 5.88 23.73 -3.28
C ALA A 142 7.31 24.31 -3.32
N LEU A 143 8.26 23.65 -2.64
CA LEU A 143 9.68 24.03 -2.66
C LEU A 143 10.28 23.94 -4.06
N LEU A 144 9.97 22.87 -4.80
CA LEU A 144 10.46 22.68 -6.16
C LEU A 144 9.92 23.76 -7.09
N GLU A 145 8.63 24.08 -6.99
CA GLU A 145 7.98 25.13 -7.79
C GLU A 145 8.56 26.52 -7.48
N MET A 146 8.81 26.83 -6.20
CA MET A 146 9.46 28.07 -5.79
C MET A 146 10.87 28.19 -6.38
N ARG A 147 11.66 27.09 -6.38
CA ARG A 147 13.00 27.06 -6.98
C ARG A 147 12.94 27.21 -8.50
N ALA A 148 12.03 26.51 -9.17
CA ALA A 148 11.83 26.62 -10.62
C ALA A 148 11.46 28.04 -11.05
N LYS A 149 10.54 28.71 -10.31
CA LYS A 149 10.17 30.11 -10.55
C LYS A 149 11.36 31.07 -10.37
N ARG A 150 12.19 30.87 -9.33
CA ARG A 150 13.39 31.69 -9.10
C ARG A 150 14.41 31.54 -10.25
N MET A 151 14.68 30.31 -10.70
CA MET A 151 15.60 30.05 -11.82
C MET A 151 15.10 30.66 -13.13
N ARG A 152 13.81 30.52 -13.46
CA ARG A 152 13.20 31.13 -14.67
C ARG A 152 13.29 32.66 -14.66
N ARG A 153 13.07 33.30 -13.50
CA ARG A 153 13.22 34.75 -13.33
C ARG A 153 14.67 35.21 -13.53
N SER A 154 15.63 34.46 -13.00
CA SER A 154 17.07 34.76 -13.16
C SER A 154 17.50 34.66 -14.63
N ASN A 155 17.10 33.59 -15.34
CA ASN A 155 17.43 33.41 -16.75
C ASN A 155 16.80 34.50 -17.64
N ARG A 156 15.54 34.89 -17.39
CA ARG A 156 14.90 36.02 -18.11
C ARG A 156 15.65 37.34 -17.92
N ARG A 157 16.14 37.62 -16.71
CA ARG A 157 16.94 38.83 -16.43
C ARG A 157 18.28 38.81 -17.18
N LYS A 158 18.95 37.65 -17.24
CA LYS A 158 20.20 37.49 -18.00
C LYS A 158 19.98 37.69 -19.50
N GLN A 159 18.91 37.12 -20.07
CA GLN A 159 18.55 37.29 -21.48
C GLN A 159 18.30 38.78 -21.81
N ALA A 160 17.48 39.46 -21.01
CA ALA A 160 17.17 40.87 -21.21
C ALA A 160 18.38 41.82 -21.03
N ALA A 161 19.43 41.38 -20.34
CA ALA A 161 20.69 42.12 -20.23
C ALA A 161 21.61 41.90 -21.45
N LEU A 162 21.53 40.73 -22.10
CA LEU A 162 22.25 40.41 -23.33
C LEU A 162 21.63 41.07 -24.57
N ASP A 163 20.32 41.31 -24.57
CA ASP A 163 19.58 41.92 -25.69
C ASP A 163 19.63 43.46 -25.70
N ARG A 164 20.41 44.10 -24.80
CA ARG A 164 20.59 45.57 -24.83
C ARG A 164 21.67 45.95 -25.86
N PRO A 165 21.35 46.80 -26.86
CA PRO A 165 22.27 47.20 -27.92
C PRO A 165 23.41 48.09 -27.44
#